data_AF-A0A8B9EW08-F1
#
_entry.id   AF-A0A8B9EW08-F1
#
_cell.length_a   1.000
_cell.length_b   1.000
_cell.length_c   1.000
_cell.angle_alpha   90.00
_cell.angle_beta   90.00
_cell.angle_gamma   90.00
#
_symmetry.space_group_name_H-M   'P 1'
#
loop_
_entity.id
_entity.type
_entity.pdbx_description
1 polymer ?
#
loop_
_entity_poly.entity_id
_entity_poly.type
_entity_poly.pdbx_seq_one_letter_code
_entity_poly.pdbx_strand_id
1 'polypeptide(L)'
;GSPASPATVRGEPGSDMEGVEGAAPRRPLTLAEVEPGSENERLGVARDSMLRNPLIVKAELGKPQRNCYTLPGIDFAYGLYTERTDGGVPEAIGHWNTIKPRTHLVREMPRDYIAMNRGALEAGYTTAREYNLYYKANDIRRKDDENSRFNKCPPELPADMTYGIKTR
;
A
#
# COMPACT_ATOMS: atom_id res chain seq x y z
N GLY A 1 -62.80 -19.24 31.61
CA GLY A 1 -61.70 -19.74 32.45
C GLY A 1 -60.48 -18.93 32.13
N SER A 2 -59.86 -18.32 33.15
CA SER A 2 -58.51 -17.75 33.02
C SER A 2 -57.52 -18.82 32.55
N PRO A 3 -56.42 -18.39 31.93
CA PRO A 3 -55.16 -18.53 32.65
C PRO A 3 -54.21 -17.32 32.53
N ALA A 4 -53.72 -16.94 33.71
CA ALA A 4 -52.38 -16.43 34.08
C ALA A 4 -51.45 -15.85 33.00
N SER A 5 -51.08 -14.58 33.19
CA SER A 5 -49.74 -14.05 32.86
C SER A 5 -48.66 -14.76 33.69
N PRO A 6 -47.39 -14.79 33.23
CA PRO A 6 -46.40 -14.13 34.08
C PRO A 6 -45.26 -13.39 33.33
N ALA A 7 -44.81 -12.34 34.02
CA ALA A 7 -43.44 -11.84 34.16
C ALA A 7 -42.70 -11.32 32.90
N THR A 8 -42.83 -10.00 32.69
CA THR A 8 -41.81 -9.18 32.02
C THR A 8 -40.52 -9.22 32.83
N VAL A 9 -39.51 -9.95 32.33
CA VAL A 9 -38.13 -9.82 32.80
C VAL A 9 -37.57 -8.53 32.21
N ARG A 10 -37.59 -7.44 32.99
CA ARG A 10 -36.78 -6.26 32.72
C ARG A 10 -35.33 -6.64 33.00
N GLY A 11 -34.57 -6.90 31.94
CA GLY A 11 -33.12 -6.93 32.04
C GLY A 11 -32.63 -5.54 32.42
N GLU A 12 -31.99 -5.43 33.58
CA GLU A 12 -31.30 -4.22 33.99
C GLU A 12 -30.12 -3.92 33.04
N PRO A 13 -29.88 -2.66 32.68
CA PRO A 13 -28.68 -2.29 31.93
C PRO A 13 -27.47 -2.48 32.84
N GLY A 14 -26.62 -3.45 32.48
CA GLY A 14 -25.34 -3.67 33.12
C GLY A 14 -24.52 -2.39 33.17
N SER A 15 -24.20 -2.01 34.40
CA SER A 15 -23.14 -1.11 34.85
C SER A 15 -21.99 -0.94 33.86
N ASP A 16 -21.79 0.30 33.43
CA ASP A 16 -20.51 1.02 33.49
C ASP A 16 -19.27 0.19 33.15
N MET A 17 -19.15 -0.21 31.89
CA MET A 17 -17.83 -0.35 31.29
C MET A 17 -17.34 1.06 31.00
N GLU A 18 -16.76 1.71 32.03
CA GLU A 18 -15.92 2.88 31.83
C GLU A 18 -14.91 2.52 30.75
N GLY A 19 -15.15 3.08 29.55
CA GLY A 19 -14.20 3.01 28.47
C GLY A 19 -12.89 3.53 29.01
N VAL A 20 -11.82 2.77 28.82
CA VAL A 20 -10.48 3.35 28.81
C VAL A 20 -10.54 4.43 27.75
N GLU A 21 -10.74 5.67 28.20
CA GLU A 21 -10.83 6.85 27.35
C GLU A 21 -9.43 7.02 26.76
N GLY A 22 -9.19 6.31 25.65
CA GLY A 22 -7.97 6.45 24.87
C GLY A 22 -7.87 7.92 24.53
N ALA A 23 -6.86 8.59 25.09
CA ALA A 23 -6.70 10.03 24.98
C ALA A 23 -6.91 10.46 23.53
N ALA A 24 -7.87 11.37 23.31
CA ALA A 24 -8.23 11.83 21.98
C ALA A 24 -6.98 12.24 21.19
N PRO A 25 -6.94 11.96 19.86
CA PRO A 25 -5.77 12.27 19.05
C PRO A 25 -5.37 13.73 19.22
N ARG A 26 -4.10 13.95 19.58
CA ARG A 26 -3.61 15.30 19.89
C ARG A 26 -3.70 16.18 18.65
N ARG A 27 -4.32 17.34 18.81
CA ARG A 27 -4.47 18.33 17.74
C ARG A 27 -3.12 18.99 17.41
N PRO A 28 -2.92 19.45 16.16
CA PRO A 28 -1.76 20.24 15.79
C PRO A 28 -1.64 21.48 16.69
N LEU A 29 -0.40 21.90 16.95
CA LEU A 29 -0.11 23.06 17.80
C LEU A 29 -0.63 24.35 17.16
N THR A 30 -1.27 25.21 17.96
CA THR A 30 -1.80 26.51 17.52
C THR A 30 -1.00 27.66 18.14
N LEU A 31 -1.05 28.86 17.54
CA LEU A 31 -0.30 30.02 18.05
C LEU A 31 -0.72 30.43 19.46
N ALA A 32 -1.99 30.24 19.83
CA ALA A 32 -2.52 30.53 21.16
C ALA A 32 -1.93 29.63 22.26
N GLU A 33 -1.25 28.54 21.89
CA GLU A 33 -0.59 27.64 22.84
C GLU A 33 0.91 27.96 23.00
N VAL A 34 1.43 28.89 22.21
CA VAL A 34 2.81 29.41 22.29
C VAL A 34 2.81 30.64 23.21
N GLU A 35 2.36 30.46 24.44
CA GLU A 35 2.36 31.50 25.46
C GLU A 35 3.68 31.53 26.24
N PRO A 36 4.13 32.70 26.72
CA PRO A 36 5.27 32.80 27.64
C PRO A 36 5.05 31.94 28.88
N GLY A 37 6.04 31.13 29.27
CA GLY A 37 5.93 30.19 30.38
C GLY A 37 5.28 28.84 30.04
N SER A 38 4.85 28.62 28.79
CA SER A 38 4.44 27.29 28.33
C SER A 38 5.65 26.44 27.93
N GLU A 39 5.50 25.10 27.92
CA GLU A 39 6.54 24.17 27.40
C GLU A 39 6.98 24.53 25.97
N ASN A 40 6.10 25.20 25.22
CA ASN A 40 6.31 25.61 23.84
C ASN A 40 6.75 27.07 23.69
N GLU A 41 7.12 27.77 24.77
CA GLU A 41 7.62 29.16 24.70
C GLU A 41 8.75 29.30 23.67
N ARG A 42 8.68 30.33 22.82
CA ARG A 42 9.68 30.60 21.78
C ARG A 42 10.23 32.01 21.93
N LEU A 43 11.54 32.12 21.77
CA LEU A 43 12.21 33.42 21.70
C LEU A 43 11.92 34.06 20.34
N GLY A 44 11.48 35.31 20.34
CA GLY A 44 11.16 36.09 19.13
C GLY A 44 9.73 35.86 18.62
N VAL A 45 9.48 36.25 17.37
CA VAL A 45 8.13 36.20 16.78
C VAL A 45 7.79 34.77 16.34
N ALA A 46 6.77 34.18 16.98
CA ALA A 46 6.19 32.91 16.57
C ALA A 46 5.37 33.08 15.28
N ARG A 47 5.55 32.15 14.31
CA ARG A 47 4.84 32.14 13.02
C ARG A 47 4.11 30.80 12.84
N ASP A 48 2.98 30.80 12.13
CA ASP A 48 2.20 29.58 11.86
C ASP A 48 3.02 28.48 11.17
N SER A 49 3.93 28.86 10.27
CA SER A 49 4.79 27.90 9.56
C SER A 49 5.70 27.10 10.50
N MET A 50 6.03 27.64 11.66
CA MET A 50 6.83 26.94 12.68
C MET A 50 6.05 25.82 13.37
N LEU A 51 4.71 25.86 13.33
CA LEU A 51 3.83 24.88 13.96
C LEU A 51 3.47 23.72 13.02
N ARG A 52 3.58 23.95 11.71
CA ARG A 52 3.34 22.94 10.67
C ARG A 52 4.59 22.15 10.27
N ASN A 53 5.77 22.60 10.69
CA ASN A 53 7.03 21.92 10.37
C ASN A 53 7.46 20.98 11.52
N PRO A 54 7.47 19.65 11.31
CA PRO A 54 7.80 18.69 12.37
C PRO A 54 9.23 18.82 12.91
N LEU A 55 10.15 19.41 12.15
CA LEU A 55 11.54 19.63 12.58
C LEU A 55 11.70 20.83 13.52
N ILE A 56 10.74 21.75 13.53
CA ILE A 56 10.79 23.00 14.31
C ILE A 56 9.94 22.90 15.58
N VAL A 57 8.96 22.00 15.62
CA VAL A 57 8.07 21.79 16.77
C VAL A 57 8.84 21.22 17.96
N LYS A 58 8.65 21.81 19.14
CA LYS A 58 9.26 21.35 20.38
C LYS A 58 8.58 20.05 20.85
N ALA A 59 9.38 19.14 21.38
CA ALA A 59 8.85 17.94 22.05
C ALA A 59 8.39 18.31 23.47
N GLU A 60 7.13 18.03 23.78
CA GLU A 60 6.58 18.20 25.12
C GLU A 60 6.89 16.94 25.97
N LEU A 61 7.35 17.13 27.20
CA LEU A 61 7.76 16.01 28.06
C LEU A 61 6.55 15.15 28.47
N GLY A 62 6.73 13.83 28.50
CA GLY A 62 5.69 12.87 28.89
C GLY A 62 4.53 12.73 27.89
N LYS A 63 4.63 13.36 26.72
CA LYS A 63 3.59 13.36 25.69
C LYS A 63 4.16 12.87 24.35
N PRO A 64 3.38 12.13 23.54
CA PRO A 64 3.77 11.85 22.17
C PRO A 64 3.95 13.15 21.37
N GLN A 65 4.89 13.14 20.41
CA GLN A 65 5.11 14.26 19.53
C GLN A 65 3.81 14.64 18.81
N ARG A 66 3.53 15.95 18.74
CA ARG A 66 2.34 16.45 18.06
C ARG A 66 2.42 16.20 16.55
N ASN A 67 1.29 15.81 15.97
CA ASN A 67 1.17 15.74 14.53
C ASN A 67 1.09 17.16 13.95
N CYS A 68 1.92 17.46 12.96
CA CYS A 68 1.98 18.77 12.29
C CYS A 68 1.15 18.83 11.01
N TYR A 69 0.50 17.71 10.65
CA TYR A 69 -0.35 17.59 9.48
C TYR A 69 -1.82 17.79 9.83
N THR A 70 -2.58 18.31 8.87
CA THR A 70 -4.04 18.33 8.94
C THR A 70 -4.54 16.91 8.76
N LEU A 71 -4.85 16.26 9.88
CA LEU A 71 -5.46 14.95 9.88
C LEU A 71 -6.95 15.05 9.53
N PRO A 72 -7.49 14.05 8.82
CA PRO A 72 -8.92 13.79 8.78
C PRO A 72 -9.54 13.82 10.19
N GLY A 73 -10.81 14.22 10.26
CA GLY A 73 -11.54 14.39 11.53
C GLY A 73 -11.52 13.14 12.42
N ILE A 74 -11.98 13.30 13.66
CA ILE A 74 -11.96 12.23 14.68
C ILE A 74 -12.75 10.99 14.22
N ASP A 75 -13.76 11.18 13.36
CA ASP A 75 -14.60 10.11 12.82
C ASP A 75 -13.94 9.33 11.66
N PHE A 76 -12.71 9.70 11.27
CA PHE A 76 -11.99 9.00 10.21
C PHE A 76 -11.25 7.77 10.76
N ALA A 77 -11.63 6.59 10.27
CA ALA A 77 -10.92 5.35 10.54
C ALA A 77 -9.67 5.25 9.65
N TYR A 78 -8.49 5.25 10.27
CA TYR A 78 -7.24 4.98 9.58
C TYR A 78 -7.05 3.47 9.37
N GLY A 79 -6.41 3.11 8.26
CA GLY A 79 -6.14 1.73 7.88
C GLY A 79 -6.87 1.31 6.61
N LEU A 80 -6.53 0.12 6.10
CA LEU A 80 -7.21 -0.43 4.93
C LEU A 80 -8.52 -1.08 5.40
N TYR A 81 -9.65 -0.49 5.02
CA TYR A 81 -10.93 -1.16 5.16
C TYR A 81 -11.07 -2.20 4.04
N THR A 82 -11.04 -3.48 4.41
CA THR A 82 -11.35 -4.55 3.46
C THR A 82 -12.86 -4.71 3.40
N GLU A 83 -13.46 -4.12 2.38
CA GLU A 83 -14.86 -4.36 2.06
C GLU A 83 -15.08 -5.85 1.84
N ARG A 84 -15.98 -6.44 2.64
CA ARG A 84 -16.42 -7.82 2.44
C ARG A 84 -17.43 -7.84 1.31
N THR A 85 -16.95 -7.86 0.08
CA THR A 85 -17.81 -8.02 -1.10
C THR A 85 -18.15 -9.50 -1.36
N ASP A 86 -17.44 -10.43 -0.71
CA ASP A 86 -17.41 -11.84 -1.09
C ASP A 86 -18.63 -12.69 -0.65
N GLY A 87 -19.74 -12.09 -0.22
CA GLY A 87 -20.97 -12.80 0.24
C GLY A 87 -20.80 -13.87 1.33
N GLY A 88 -19.60 -13.99 1.88
CA GLY A 88 -19.21 -15.00 2.85
C GLY A 88 -19.10 -16.42 2.27
N VAL A 89 -19.15 -17.39 3.18
CA VAL A 89 -19.07 -18.83 2.87
C VAL A 89 -20.07 -19.32 1.81
N PRO A 90 -21.36 -18.91 1.80
CA PRO A 90 -22.31 -19.46 0.85
C PRO A 90 -22.00 -19.04 -0.59
N GLU A 91 -21.54 -17.81 -0.81
CA GLU A 91 -21.19 -17.34 -2.16
C GLU A 91 -19.96 -18.08 -2.69
N ALA A 92 -18.95 -18.30 -1.85
CA ALA A 92 -17.73 -19.04 -2.19
C ALA A 92 -17.97 -20.52 -2.56
N ILE A 93 -18.94 -21.19 -1.90
CA ILE A 93 -19.28 -22.59 -2.22
C ILE A 93 -20.24 -22.66 -3.42
N GLY A 94 -21.16 -21.70 -3.54
CA GLY A 94 -22.25 -21.74 -4.51
C GLY A 94 -21.90 -21.29 -5.92
N HIS A 95 -20.77 -20.60 -6.13
CA HIS A 95 -20.43 -19.99 -7.42
C HIS A 95 -19.02 -20.35 -7.88
N TRP A 96 -18.90 -20.86 -9.11
CA TRP A 96 -17.60 -21.08 -9.75
C TRP A 96 -17.11 -19.79 -10.41
N ASN A 97 -16.30 -19.01 -9.69
CA ASN A 97 -15.68 -17.83 -10.25
C ASN A 97 -14.52 -18.21 -11.18
N THR A 98 -14.74 -18.14 -12.49
CA THR A 98 -13.66 -18.28 -13.48
C THR A 98 -12.89 -16.96 -13.51
N ILE A 99 -11.78 -16.90 -12.76
CA ILE A 99 -10.86 -15.77 -12.81
C ILE A 99 -10.36 -15.67 -14.24
N LYS A 100 -10.82 -14.66 -15.00
CA LYS A 100 -10.18 -14.33 -16.26
C LYS A 100 -8.76 -13.91 -15.92
N PRO A 101 -7.72 -14.57 -16.47
CA PRO A 101 -6.37 -14.14 -16.23
C PRO A 101 -6.31 -12.65 -16.56
N ARG A 102 -5.82 -11.84 -15.61
CA ARG A 102 -5.51 -10.44 -15.91
C ARG A 102 -4.61 -10.48 -17.12
N THR A 103 -5.09 -9.95 -18.24
CA THR A 103 -4.24 -9.67 -19.39
C THR A 103 -3.07 -8.90 -18.82
N HIS A 104 -1.89 -9.51 -18.91
CA HIS A 104 -0.67 -8.95 -18.35
C HIS A 104 -0.64 -7.48 -18.78
N LEU A 105 -0.61 -6.55 -17.81
CA LEU A 105 -0.32 -5.16 -18.11
C LEU A 105 0.87 -5.21 -19.03
N VAL A 106 0.74 -4.70 -20.26
CA VAL A 106 1.80 -4.73 -21.26
C VAL A 106 2.98 -4.06 -20.58
N ARG A 107 3.91 -4.85 -20.06
CA ARG A 107 5.10 -4.33 -19.41
C ARG A 107 5.80 -3.59 -20.53
N GLU A 108 5.91 -2.27 -20.40
CA GLU A 108 6.69 -1.48 -21.34
C GLU A 108 8.12 -1.94 -21.20
N MET A 109 8.48 -2.82 -22.12
CA MET A 109 9.75 -3.47 -22.13
C MET A 109 10.85 -2.43 -22.30
N PRO A 110 11.88 -2.42 -21.43
CA PRO A 110 12.91 -1.41 -21.51
C PRO A 110 13.63 -1.50 -22.85
N ARG A 111 14.00 -0.33 -23.35
CA ARG A 111 14.74 -0.18 -24.61
C ARG A 111 16.14 -0.78 -24.50
N ASP A 112 16.58 -1.49 -25.53
CA ASP A 112 17.92 -2.07 -25.59
C ASP A 112 18.90 -1.08 -26.21
N TYR A 113 19.50 -0.25 -25.34
CA TYR A 113 20.49 0.74 -25.76
C TYR A 113 21.75 0.10 -26.35
N ILE A 114 22.10 -1.14 -26.01
CA ILE A 114 23.31 -1.79 -26.51
C ILE A 114 23.11 -2.17 -27.98
N ALA A 115 21.99 -2.84 -28.29
CA ALA A 115 21.64 -3.20 -29.65
C ALA A 115 21.45 -1.96 -30.53
N MET A 116 20.79 -0.92 -30.00
CA MET A 116 20.55 0.33 -30.72
C MET A 116 21.84 1.10 -30.99
N ASN A 117 22.75 1.20 -30.02
CA ASN A 117 24.02 1.89 -30.21
C ASN A 117 24.90 1.18 -31.23
N ARG A 118 24.90 -0.16 -31.19
CA ARG A 118 25.61 -0.96 -32.19
C ARG A 118 25.07 -0.71 -33.59
N GLY A 119 23.76 -0.75 -33.79
CA GLY A 119 23.15 -0.47 -35.09
C GLY A 119 23.38 0.98 -35.57
N ALA A 120 23.39 1.95 -34.65
CA ALA A 120 23.72 3.33 -34.97
C ALA A 120 25.17 3.48 -35.47
N LEU A 121 26.12 2.78 -34.82
CA LEU A 121 27.51 2.72 -35.26
C LEU A 121 27.65 2.04 -36.63
N GLU A 122 26.97 0.91 -36.83
CA GLU A 122 26.97 0.19 -38.11
C GLU A 122 26.39 1.05 -39.25
N ALA A 123 25.43 1.93 -38.94
CA ALA A 123 24.86 2.91 -39.87
C ALA A 123 25.71 4.18 -40.06
N GLY A 124 26.83 4.31 -39.35
CA GLY A 124 27.77 5.42 -39.49
C GLY A 124 27.41 6.69 -38.70
N TYR A 125 26.48 6.61 -37.75
CA TYR A 125 26.18 7.74 -36.86
C TYR A 125 27.27 7.89 -35.80
N THR A 126 27.76 9.11 -35.63
CA THR A 126 28.89 9.43 -34.73
C THR A 126 28.54 10.52 -33.73
N THR A 127 27.51 11.33 -33.99
CA THR A 127 27.12 12.46 -33.14
C THR A 127 25.91 12.12 -32.26
N ALA A 128 25.88 12.60 -31.01
CA ALA A 128 24.75 12.36 -30.09
C ALA A 128 23.37 12.77 -30.66
N ARG A 129 23.31 13.84 -31.47
CA ARG A 129 22.08 14.27 -32.14
C ARG A 129 21.58 13.23 -33.16
N GLU A 130 22.50 12.58 -33.85
CA GLU A 130 22.20 11.55 -34.84
C GLU A 130 21.73 10.26 -34.16
N TYR A 131 22.34 9.89 -33.03
CA TYR A 131 21.84 8.80 -32.19
C TYR A 131 20.40 9.06 -31.74
N ASN A 132 20.08 10.28 -31.31
CA ASN A 132 18.70 10.63 -30.96
C ASN A 132 17.73 10.51 -32.14
N LEU A 133 18.17 10.75 -33.37
CA LEU A 133 17.37 10.52 -34.57
C LEU A 133 17.20 9.02 -34.84
N TYR A 134 18.28 8.26 -34.74
CA TYR A 134 18.30 6.81 -34.89
C TYR A 134 17.37 6.13 -33.87
N TYR A 135 17.37 6.60 -32.62
CA TYR A 135 16.51 6.13 -31.54
C TYR A 135 15.03 6.32 -31.81
N LYS A 136 14.65 7.36 -32.55
CA LYS A 136 13.24 7.58 -32.93
C LYS A 136 12.82 6.69 -34.08
N ALA A 137 13.75 6.41 -35.01
CA ALA A 137 13.49 5.57 -36.17
C ALA A 137 13.53 4.07 -35.85
N ASN A 138 14.39 3.65 -34.93
CA ASN A 138 14.63 2.24 -34.59
C ASN A 138 14.36 2.00 -33.09
N ASP A 139 13.13 1.61 -32.73
CA ASP A 139 12.79 1.21 -31.35
C ASP A 139 13.04 -0.29 -31.15
N ILE A 140 14.21 -0.63 -30.62
CA ILE A 140 14.54 -2.02 -30.23
C ILE A 140 14.30 -2.16 -28.73
N ARG A 141 13.30 -2.97 -28.36
CA ARG A 141 13.03 -3.31 -26.96
C ARG A 141 13.70 -4.62 -26.60
N ARG A 142 14.13 -4.75 -25.35
CA ARG A 142 14.65 -6.01 -24.81
C ARG A 142 13.60 -7.11 -25.01
N LYS A 143 13.97 -8.37 -25.13
CA LYS A 143 12.94 -9.44 -25.05
C LYS A 143 12.78 -9.83 -23.58
N ASP A 144 11.57 -10.21 -23.17
CA ASP A 144 11.38 -10.82 -21.85
C ASP A 144 12.12 -12.16 -21.87
N ASP A 145 13.33 -12.19 -21.33
CA ASP A 145 14.10 -13.41 -21.14
C ASP A 145 13.49 -14.30 -20.02
N GLU A 146 12.36 -13.87 -19.43
CA GLU A 146 11.68 -14.51 -18.30
C GLU A 146 11.23 -15.96 -18.61
N ASN A 147 11.20 -16.37 -19.89
CA ASN A 147 10.89 -17.74 -20.31
C ASN A 147 12.07 -18.61 -20.76
N SER A 148 13.33 -18.13 -20.77
CA SER A 148 14.45 -18.97 -21.23
C SER A 148 14.71 -20.17 -20.29
N ARG A 149 14.36 -20.05 -19.01
CA ARG A 149 14.55 -21.15 -18.04
C ARG A 149 13.48 -22.25 -18.16
N PHE A 150 12.31 -21.93 -18.71
CA PHE A 150 11.16 -22.85 -18.85
C PHE A 150 10.94 -23.34 -20.29
N ASN A 151 11.56 -22.72 -21.30
CA ASN A 151 11.55 -23.23 -22.68
C ASN A 151 12.47 -24.44 -22.90
N LYS A 152 13.07 -24.98 -21.84
CA LYS A 152 13.59 -26.35 -21.86
C LYS A 152 12.39 -27.24 -21.64
N CYS A 153 11.86 -27.82 -22.73
CA CYS A 153 11.03 -29.00 -22.63
C CYS A 153 11.62 -29.94 -21.56
N PRO A 154 10.79 -30.63 -20.75
CA PRO A 154 11.31 -31.72 -19.94
C PRO A 154 12.19 -32.59 -20.83
N PRO A 155 13.42 -32.95 -20.41
CA PRO A 155 14.23 -33.87 -21.21
C PRO A 155 13.38 -35.09 -21.55
N GLU A 156 13.43 -35.54 -22.80
CA GLU A 156 12.65 -36.71 -23.24
C GLU A 156 13.06 -37.90 -22.37
N LEU A 157 12.18 -38.29 -21.43
CA LEU A 157 12.40 -39.45 -20.59
C LEU A 157 11.77 -40.68 -21.23
N PRO A 158 12.43 -41.85 -21.14
CA PRO A 158 11.83 -43.10 -21.58
C PRO A 158 10.57 -43.41 -20.77
N ALA A 159 9.61 -44.09 -21.40
CA ALA A 159 8.28 -44.38 -20.83
C ALA A 159 8.29 -45.14 -19.49
N ASP A 160 9.41 -45.78 -19.14
CA ASP A 160 9.59 -46.60 -17.93
C ASP A 160 10.19 -45.81 -16.74
N MET A 161 10.35 -44.49 -16.87
CA MET A 161 10.97 -43.69 -15.81
C MET A 161 9.92 -43.17 -14.82
N THR A 162 9.95 -43.72 -13.59
CA THR A 162 9.12 -43.22 -12.48
C THR A 162 9.80 -42.05 -11.78
N TYR A 163 9.09 -40.91 -11.68
CA TYR A 163 9.55 -39.75 -10.92
C TYR A 163 9.28 -39.93 -9.42
N GLY A 164 10.14 -39.34 -8.59
CA GLY A 164 9.99 -39.34 -7.13
C GLY A 164 10.88 -40.36 -6.40
N ILE A 165 10.91 -40.26 -5.09
CA ILE A 165 11.72 -41.13 -4.22
C ILE A 165 10.92 -42.42 -3.99
N LYS A 166 11.48 -43.56 -4.41
CA LYS A 166 10.88 -44.87 -4.16
C LYS A 166 10.87 -45.13 -2.65
N THR A 167 9.71 -45.46 -2.11
CA THR A 167 9.57 -45.90 -0.72
C THR A 167 10.25 -47.27 -0.56
N ARG A 168 11.07 -47.41 0.49
CA ARG A 168 11.87 -48.61 0.80
C ARG A 168 11.04 -49.68 1.48
#